data_AF-A0A972UQ13-F1
#
_entry.id   AF-A0A972UQ13-F1
#
_cell.length_a   1.000
_cell.length_b   1.000
_cell.length_c   1.000
_cell.angle_alpha   90.00
_cell.angle_beta   90.00
_cell.angle_gamma   90.00
#
_symmetry.space_group_name_H-M   'P 1'
#
loop_
_entity.id
_entity.type
_entity.pdbx_description
1 polymer ?
#
loop_
_entity_poly.entity_id
_entity_poly.type
_entity_poly.pdbx_seq_one_letter_code
_entity_poly.pdbx_strand_id
1 'polypeptide(L)'
;MAKINIIVSRHSAFYSPLISAIWGGFLAAEGLEANYAAATPDHTAWQALSDGSADVAQIAVSASWGPLARGENLDLMHFAQINERDGFFIAARQPDADFTWSKMQGRDILVDHLGQPLAMFKFAAHKQGLDYGSLNATDAGEPDEMEQAWRDGKGDYVHLQGPAPQQLEKDGLGYVVAAVGDAIGPVAFSSLTA
;
A
#
# COMPACT_ATOMS: atom_id res chain seq x y z
N MET A 1 7.49 -32.40 -0.77
CA MET A 1 7.39 -31.05 -1.36
C MET A 1 8.56 -30.25 -0.87
N ALA A 2 9.16 -29.42 -1.73
CA ALA A 2 10.18 -28.46 -1.29
C ALA A 2 9.49 -27.31 -0.56
N LYS A 3 10.14 -26.76 0.47
CA LYS A 3 9.58 -25.61 1.20
C LYS A 3 9.93 -24.31 0.48
N ILE A 4 9.01 -23.34 0.50
CA ILE A 4 9.25 -21.98 0.05
C ILE A 4 8.74 -21.01 1.12
N ASN A 5 9.62 -20.16 1.63
CA ASN A 5 9.32 -19.15 2.64
C ASN A 5 8.91 -17.85 1.94
N ILE A 6 7.70 -17.40 2.22
CA ILE A 6 7.07 -16.25 1.57
C ILE A 6 6.74 -15.21 2.62
N ILE A 7 7.22 -13.98 2.42
CA ILE A 7 6.93 -12.86 3.31
C ILE A 7 6.21 -11.71 2.59
N VAL A 8 5.28 -11.07 3.25
CA VAL A 8 4.59 -9.88 2.72
C VAL A 8 4.65 -8.73 3.72
N SER A 9 4.54 -7.48 3.29
CA SER A 9 4.56 -6.38 4.26
C SER A 9 3.34 -6.38 5.19
N ARG A 10 2.17 -6.82 4.71
CA ARG A 10 0.91 -6.91 5.48
C ARG A 10 0.04 -8.04 4.92
N HIS A 11 -0.87 -8.59 5.73
CA HIS A 11 -1.92 -9.49 5.21
C HIS A 11 -3.17 -8.66 4.87
N SER A 12 -3.36 -8.34 3.58
CA SER A 12 -4.52 -7.58 3.09
C SER A 12 -4.94 -8.02 1.68
N ALA A 13 -6.10 -7.55 1.22
CA ALA A 13 -6.61 -7.82 -0.13
C ALA A 13 -5.61 -7.40 -1.24
N PHE A 14 -4.70 -6.47 -0.94
CA PHE A 14 -3.63 -6.02 -1.83
C PHE A 14 -2.62 -7.12 -2.19
N TYR A 15 -2.59 -8.21 -1.43
CA TYR A 15 -1.72 -9.38 -1.61
C TYR A 15 -2.49 -10.59 -2.18
N SER A 16 -3.74 -10.37 -2.62
CA SER A 16 -4.64 -11.45 -3.03
C SER A 16 -4.07 -12.36 -4.13
N PRO A 17 -3.34 -11.90 -5.17
CA PRO A 17 -2.81 -12.83 -6.18
C PRO A 17 -1.83 -13.85 -5.58
N LEU A 18 -0.95 -13.41 -4.67
CA LEU A 18 -0.01 -14.30 -3.98
C LEU A 18 -0.72 -15.22 -2.98
N ILE A 19 -1.66 -14.68 -2.21
CA ILE A 19 -2.49 -15.47 -1.28
C ILE A 19 -3.27 -16.54 -2.05
N SER A 20 -3.85 -16.21 -3.20
CA SER A 20 -4.55 -17.15 -4.07
C SER A 20 -3.62 -18.19 -4.69
N ALA A 21 -2.38 -17.85 -5.03
CA ALA A 21 -1.40 -18.83 -5.50
C ALA A 21 -1.09 -19.91 -4.43
N ILE A 22 -1.02 -19.50 -3.17
CA ILE A 22 -0.79 -20.39 -2.02
C ILE A 22 -2.04 -21.25 -1.75
N TRP A 23 -3.17 -20.60 -1.43
CA TRP A 23 -4.37 -21.28 -0.95
C TRP A 23 -5.21 -21.93 -2.06
N GLY A 24 -5.03 -21.49 -3.30
CA GLY A 24 -5.62 -22.12 -4.48
C GLY A 24 -4.92 -23.41 -4.89
N GLY A 25 -3.85 -23.81 -4.19
CA GLY A 25 -3.13 -25.06 -4.47
C GLY A 25 -2.17 -25.01 -5.67
N PHE A 26 -1.95 -23.83 -6.26
CA PHE A 26 -1.05 -23.68 -7.41
C PHE A 26 0.40 -24.00 -7.03
N LEU A 27 0.88 -23.52 -5.88
CA LEU A 27 2.22 -23.88 -5.39
C LEU A 27 2.33 -25.37 -5.06
N ALA A 28 1.29 -25.96 -4.45
CA ALA A 28 1.27 -27.38 -4.15
C ALA A 28 1.29 -28.26 -5.41
N ALA A 29 0.64 -27.83 -6.50
CA ALA A 29 0.67 -28.50 -7.80
C ALA A 29 2.08 -28.52 -8.41
N GLU A 30 2.89 -27.50 -8.13
CA GLU A 30 4.32 -27.43 -8.50
C GLU A 30 5.24 -28.14 -7.49
N GLY A 31 4.68 -28.81 -6.49
CA GLY A 31 5.45 -29.54 -5.47
C GLY A 31 6.08 -28.65 -4.40
N LEU A 32 5.58 -27.42 -4.23
CA LEU A 32 6.04 -26.44 -3.24
C LEU A 32 5.07 -26.35 -2.06
N GLU A 33 5.62 -26.44 -0.84
CA GLU A 33 4.92 -26.19 0.42
C GLU A 33 5.25 -24.77 0.89
N ALA A 34 4.24 -23.89 0.85
CA ALA A 34 4.42 -22.49 1.23
C ALA A 34 4.39 -22.30 2.75
N ASN A 35 5.41 -21.61 3.27
CA ASN A 35 5.43 -21.02 4.60
C ASN A 35 5.21 -19.51 4.46
N TYR A 36 4.04 -19.02 4.85
CA TYR A 36 3.61 -17.63 4.63
C TYR A 36 3.62 -16.83 5.93
N ALA A 37 4.25 -15.65 5.92
CA ALA A 37 4.26 -14.72 7.05
C ALA A 37 4.06 -13.27 6.61
N ALA A 38 3.54 -12.44 7.51
CA ALA A 38 3.61 -10.99 7.38
C ALA A 38 4.85 -10.47 8.11
N ALA A 39 5.49 -9.45 7.55
CA ALA A 39 6.60 -8.74 8.16
C ALA A 39 6.19 -8.05 9.46
N THR A 40 7.16 -7.86 10.35
CA THR A 40 7.00 -7.10 11.59
C THR A 40 7.87 -5.85 11.55
N PRO A 41 7.67 -4.88 12.46
CA PRO A 41 8.55 -3.72 12.57
C PRO A 41 10.02 -4.10 12.79
N ASP A 42 10.27 -5.21 13.50
CA ASP A 42 11.62 -5.71 13.82
C ASP A 42 12.22 -6.60 12.72
N HIS A 43 11.39 -7.11 11.80
CA HIS A 43 11.80 -7.99 10.71
C HIS A 43 11.00 -7.70 9.45
N THR A 44 11.54 -6.80 8.64
CA THR A 44 10.95 -6.36 7.39
C THR A 44 11.11 -7.40 6.29
N ALA A 45 10.25 -7.36 5.27
CA ALA A 45 10.37 -8.21 4.09
C ALA A 45 11.73 -8.08 3.38
N TRP A 46 12.32 -6.89 3.40
CA TRP A 46 13.67 -6.65 2.85
C TRP A 46 14.76 -7.36 3.65
N GLN A 47 14.70 -7.30 4.99
CA GLN A 47 15.63 -8.00 5.86
C GLN A 47 15.51 -9.51 5.70
N ALA A 48 14.28 -10.03 5.60
CA ALA A 48 14.03 -11.45 5.42
C ALA A 48 14.60 -12.02 4.11
N LEU A 49 14.53 -11.27 3.01
CA LEU A 49 15.22 -11.65 1.77
C LEU A 49 16.75 -11.59 1.94
N SER A 50 17.25 -10.54 2.58
CA SER A 50 18.70 -10.31 2.74
C SER A 50 19.38 -11.32 3.67
N ASP A 51 18.68 -11.80 4.70
CA ASP A 51 19.21 -12.77 5.66
C ASP A 51 18.87 -14.24 5.30
N GLY A 52 18.11 -14.46 4.21
CA GLY A 52 17.71 -15.78 3.71
C GLY A 52 16.61 -16.47 4.51
N SER A 53 15.92 -15.76 5.41
CA SER A 53 14.76 -16.30 6.13
C SER A 53 13.47 -16.31 5.29
N ALA A 54 13.44 -15.53 4.19
CA ALA A 54 12.43 -15.62 3.14
C ALA A 54 13.08 -15.89 1.78
N ASP A 55 12.43 -16.71 0.97
CA ASP A 55 12.85 -17.00 -0.42
C ASP A 55 12.17 -16.05 -1.42
N VAL A 56 10.97 -15.58 -1.10
CA VAL A 56 10.18 -14.68 -1.93
C VAL A 56 9.45 -13.66 -1.05
N ALA A 57 9.38 -12.41 -1.50
CA ALA A 57 8.54 -11.41 -0.90
C ALA A 57 7.65 -10.67 -1.92
N GLN A 58 6.45 -10.26 -1.51
CA GLN A 58 5.72 -9.21 -2.23
C GLN A 58 6.04 -7.86 -1.58
N ILE A 59 6.79 -7.02 -2.28
CA ILE A 59 7.18 -5.68 -1.81
C ILE A 59 6.91 -4.63 -2.87
N ALA A 60 6.84 -3.38 -2.44
CA ALA A 60 6.75 -2.23 -3.32
C ALA A 60 8.02 -2.13 -4.18
N VAL A 61 7.89 -1.82 -5.49
CA VAL A 61 9.07 -1.71 -6.37
C VAL A 61 9.99 -0.57 -5.95
N SER A 62 9.46 0.44 -5.24
CA SER A 62 10.26 1.54 -4.72
C SER A 62 11.21 1.14 -3.59
N ALA A 63 11.02 -0.03 -2.98
CA ALA A 63 11.89 -0.51 -1.91
C ALA A 63 13.36 -0.57 -2.38
N SER A 64 13.57 -0.81 -3.68
CA SER A 64 14.90 -0.86 -4.29
C SER A 64 15.45 0.52 -4.69
N TRP A 65 14.61 1.55 -4.84
CA TRP A 65 15.05 2.84 -5.41
C TRP A 65 16.03 3.59 -4.50
N GLY A 66 15.77 3.61 -3.19
CA GLY A 66 16.62 4.30 -2.22
C GLY A 66 18.06 3.75 -2.21
N PRO A 67 18.25 2.43 -1.99
CA PRO A 67 19.55 1.79 -2.10
C PRO A 67 20.23 2.00 -3.47
N LEU A 68 19.51 1.80 -4.57
CA LEU A 68 20.05 1.99 -5.92
C LEU A 68 20.51 3.44 -6.16
N ALA A 69 19.77 4.43 -5.66
CA ALA A 69 20.15 5.84 -5.75
C ALA A 69 21.42 6.17 -4.94
N ARG A 70 21.74 5.39 -3.89
CA ARG A 70 23.00 5.48 -3.13
C ARG A 70 24.14 4.69 -3.77
N GLY A 71 23.90 4.01 -4.90
CA GLY A 71 24.89 3.17 -5.58
C GLY A 71 25.10 1.81 -4.91
N GLU A 72 24.16 1.36 -4.08
CA GLU A 72 24.21 0.03 -3.48
C GLU A 72 23.88 -1.04 -4.53
N ASN A 73 24.65 -2.13 -4.54
CA ASN A 73 24.29 -3.33 -5.29
C ASN A 73 23.32 -4.16 -4.43
N LEU A 74 22.07 -4.25 -4.87
CA LEU A 74 21.08 -5.11 -4.27
C LEU A 74 21.12 -6.48 -4.95
N ASP A 75 21.28 -7.54 -4.16
CA ASP A 75 21.03 -8.92 -4.61
C ASP A 75 19.53 -9.22 -4.46
N LEU A 76 18.70 -8.37 -5.09
CA LEU A 76 17.24 -8.47 -5.08
C LEU A 76 16.72 -8.35 -6.50
N MET A 77 15.91 -9.30 -6.92
CA MET A 77 15.33 -9.36 -8.26
C MET A 77 13.81 -9.26 -8.19
N HIS A 78 13.26 -8.17 -8.73
CA HIS A 78 11.82 -8.09 -9.00
C HIS A 78 11.50 -8.88 -10.27
N PHE A 79 10.74 -9.97 -10.15
CA PHE A 79 10.55 -10.91 -11.26
C PHE A 79 9.10 -11.08 -11.72
N ALA A 80 8.11 -10.68 -10.93
CA ALA A 80 6.70 -10.76 -11.33
C ALA A 80 5.90 -9.59 -10.76
N GLN A 81 5.40 -8.71 -11.63
CA GLN A 81 4.52 -7.62 -11.23
C GLN A 81 3.19 -8.17 -10.70
N ILE A 82 2.68 -7.59 -9.61
CA ILE A 82 1.39 -7.96 -9.00
C ILE A 82 0.39 -6.83 -9.15
N ASN A 83 0.74 -5.65 -8.63
CA ASN A 83 -0.17 -4.51 -8.62
C ASN A 83 0.27 -3.50 -9.67
N GLU A 84 -0.62 -3.21 -10.63
CA GLU A 84 -0.38 -2.30 -11.76
C GLU A 84 -0.98 -0.91 -11.57
N ARG A 85 -1.53 -0.65 -10.38
CA ARG A 85 -2.07 0.64 -9.94
C ARG A 85 -1.81 0.84 -8.46
N ASP A 86 -1.89 2.08 -8.03
CA ASP A 86 -1.93 2.42 -6.62
C ASP A 86 -3.23 1.92 -5.98
N GLY A 87 -3.10 1.23 -4.84
CA GLY A 87 -4.21 0.62 -4.09
C GLY A 87 -4.75 1.44 -2.93
N PHE A 88 -4.40 2.73 -2.85
CA PHE A 88 -4.88 3.65 -1.84
C PHE A 88 -6.07 4.48 -2.34
N PHE A 89 -6.90 4.87 -1.38
CA PHE A 89 -8.10 5.65 -1.62
C PHE A 89 -8.15 6.85 -0.69
N ILE A 90 -8.90 7.86 -1.12
CA ILE A 90 -9.29 9.00 -0.29
C ILE A 90 -10.72 8.76 0.16
N ALA A 91 -10.93 8.75 1.47
CA ALA A 91 -12.26 8.74 2.07
C ALA A 91 -12.57 10.06 2.77
N ALA A 92 -13.83 10.48 2.71
CA ALA A 92 -14.36 11.68 3.35
C ALA A 92 -15.37 11.31 4.45
N ARG A 93 -15.69 12.27 5.32
CA ARG A 93 -16.68 12.10 6.40
C ARG A 93 -18.11 11.90 5.92
N GLN A 94 -18.43 12.44 4.74
CA GLN A 94 -19.75 12.42 4.14
C GLN A 94 -19.62 12.00 2.67
N PRO A 95 -20.68 11.44 2.06
CA PRO A 95 -20.68 11.14 0.64
C PRO A 95 -20.46 12.43 -0.18
N ASP A 96 -19.62 12.34 -1.21
CA ASP A 96 -19.41 13.44 -2.17
C ASP A 96 -19.37 12.87 -3.59
N ALA A 97 -20.53 12.78 -4.25
CA ALA A 97 -20.65 12.21 -5.59
C ALA A 97 -20.00 13.08 -6.69
N ASP A 98 -19.89 14.38 -6.44
CA ASP A 98 -19.28 15.36 -7.36
C ASP A 98 -17.88 15.77 -6.87
N PHE A 99 -17.15 14.84 -6.26
CA PHE A 99 -15.85 15.11 -5.66
C PHE A 99 -14.85 15.66 -6.70
N THR A 100 -14.11 16.68 -6.29
CA THR A 100 -12.95 17.19 -7.03
C THR A 100 -11.80 17.39 -6.04
N TRP A 101 -10.57 17.11 -6.49
CA TRP A 101 -9.37 17.24 -5.64
C TRP A 101 -9.20 18.65 -5.06
N SER A 102 -9.65 19.69 -5.79
CA SER A 102 -9.67 21.08 -5.30
C SER A 102 -10.49 21.29 -4.02
N LYS A 103 -11.50 20.46 -3.74
CA LYS A 103 -12.28 20.55 -2.49
C LYS A 103 -11.45 20.24 -1.23
N MET A 104 -10.34 19.51 -1.40
CA MET A 104 -9.41 19.21 -0.31
C MET A 104 -8.50 20.38 0.06
N GLN A 105 -8.42 21.43 -0.77
CA GLN A 105 -7.54 22.57 -0.51
C GLN A 105 -7.86 23.21 0.85
N GLY A 106 -6.84 23.36 1.70
CA GLY A 106 -6.96 23.90 3.05
C GLY A 106 -7.63 22.98 4.06
N ARG A 107 -7.87 21.71 3.71
CA ARG A 107 -8.55 20.72 4.56
C ARG A 107 -7.56 19.85 5.32
N ASP A 108 -8.05 19.32 6.44
CA ASP A 108 -7.29 18.38 7.25
C ASP A 108 -7.35 16.99 6.63
N ILE A 109 -6.19 16.36 6.46
CA ILE A 109 -6.11 15.00 5.91
C ILE A 109 -5.14 14.14 6.71
N LEU A 110 -5.58 12.95 7.08
CA LEU A 110 -4.71 11.90 7.60
C LEU A 110 -4.04 11.18 6.43
N VAL A 111 -2.70 11.15 6.38
CA VAL A 111 -1.96 10.68 5.20
C VAL A 111 -0.95 9.60 5.57
N ASP A 112 -0.98 8.48 4.84
CA ASP A 112 0.07 7.46 4.89
C ASP A 112 1.42 8.05 4.48
N HIS A 113 2.42 7.88 5.32
CA HIS A 113 3.74 8.50 5.20
C HIS A 113 4.81 7.55 4.62
N LEU A 114 4.45 6.32 4.24
CA LEU A 114 5.38 5.40 3.61
C LEU A 114 5.82 5.93 2.24
N GLY A 115 7.04 5.58 1.85
CA GLY A 115 7.73 6.18 0.70
C GLY A 115 6.92 6.17 -0.61
N GLN A 116 6.49 4.98 -1.08
CA GLN A 116 5.71 4.89 -2.31
C GLN A 116 4.30 5.47 -2.18
N PRO A 117 3.48 5.10 -1.16
CA PRO A 117 2.13 5.66 -1.00
C PRO A 117 2.11 7.20 -0.95
N LEU A 118 2.98 7.81 -0.16
CA LEU A 118 3.04 9.27 -0.05
C LEU A 118 3.47 9.93 -1.36
N ALA A 119 4.46 9.35 -2.06
CA ALA A 119 4.91 9.86 -3.36
C ALA A 119 3.80 9.79 -4.41
N MET A 120 3.03 8.69 -4.44
CA MET A 120 1.92 8.51 -5.38
C MET A 120 0.76 9.46 -5.06
N PHE A 121 0.42 9.66 -3.78
CA PHE A 121 -0.59 10.64 -3.39
C PHE A 121 -0.19 12.07 -3.78
N LYS A 122 1.06 12.48 -3.54
CA LYS A 122 1.59 13.79 -3.98
C LYS A 122 1.55 13.94 -5.49
N PHE A 123 1.90 12.88 -6.23
CA PHE A 123 1.84 12.89 -7.69
C PHE A 123 0.40 12.94 -8.21
N ALA A 124 -0.53 12.24 -7.57
CA ALA A 124 -1.96 12.32 -7.86
C ALA A 124 -2.49 13.74 -7.64
N ALA A 125 -2.18 14.36 -6.50
CA ALA A 125 -2.54 15.74 -6.21
C ALA A 125 -2.02 16.69 -7.30
N HIS A 126 -0.73 16.57 -7.66
CA HIS A 126 -0.13 17.36 -8.75
C HIS A 126 -0.88 17.18 -10.09
N LYS A 127 -1.14 15.93 -10.51
CA LYS A 127 -1.88 15.65 -11.76
C LYS A 127 -3.29 16.21 -11.77
N GLN A 128 -3.89 16.36 -10.60
CA GLN A 128 -5.25 16.86 -10.41
C GLN A 128 -5.29 18.38 -10.13
N GLY A 129 -4.15 19.07 -10.24
CA GLY A 129 -4.04 20.51 -10.01
C GLY A 129 -4.17 20.93 -8.54
N LEU A 130 -4.04 20.00 -7.61
CA LEU A 130 -4.01 20.25 -6.17
C LEU A 130 -2.56 20.40 -5.69
N ASP A 131 -2.24 21.55 -5.08
CA ASP A 131 -0.99 21.71 -4.36
C ASP A 131 -1.05 20.93 -3.04
N TYR A 132 -0.21 19.91 -2.88
CA TYR A 132 -0.10 19.16 -1.62
C TYR A 132 0.24 20.08 -0.44
N GLY A 133 1.04 21.13 -0.66
CA GLY A 133 1.39 22.10 0.39
C GLY A 133 0.20 22.93 0.89
N SER A 134 -0.92 22.92 0.17
CA SER A 134 -2.17 23.55 0.59
C SER A 134 -3.01 22.68 1.54
N LEU A 135 -2.63 21.43 1.77
CA LEU A 135 -3.32 20.50 2.66
C LEU A 135 -2.74 20.58 4.08
N ASN A 136 -3.60 20.48 5.09
CA ASN A 136 -3.16 20.27 6.47
C ASN A 136 -2.94 18.76 6.70
N ALA A 137 -1.89 18.23 6.08
CA ALA A 137 -1.57 16.81 6.14
C ALA A 137 -1.00 16.41 7.51
N THR A 138 -1.61 15.41 8.14
CA THR A 138 -1.19 14.84 9.42
C THR A 138 -0.78 13.39 9.23
N ASP A 139 0.41 13.07 9.71
CA ASP A 139 0.85 11.70 9.92
C ASP A 139 0.34 11.23 11.29
N ALA A 140 -0.51 10.20 11.29
CA ALA A 140 -1.09 9.63 12.51
C ALA A 140 -0.54 8.25 12.85
N GLY A 141 0.60 7.86 12.26
CA GLY A 141 1.28 6.59 12.55
C GLY A 141 0.90 5.47 11.59
N GLU A 142 0.89 4.23 12.10
CA GLU A 142 0.54 3.05 11.32
C GLU A 142 -0.94 3.07 10.88
N PRO A 143 -1.33 2.32 9.83
CA PRO A 143 -2.70 2.28 9.34
C PRO A 143 -3.78 2.05 10.39
N ASP A 144 -3.55 1.19 11.39
CA ASP A 144 -4.51 0.97 12.48
C ASP A 144 -4.65 2.22 13.37
N GLU A 145 -3.55 2.94 13.60
CA GLU A 145 -3.53 4.19 14.37
C GLU A 145 -4.19 5.33 13.58
N MET A 146 -3.94 5.41 12.27
CA MET A 146 -4.62 6.33 11.36
C MET A 146 -6.13 6.05 11.31
N GLU A 147 -6.53 4.79 11.24
CA GLU A 147 -7.94 4.39 11.26
C GLU A 147 -8.60 4.72 12.60
N GLN A 148 -7.90 4.54 13.73
CA GLN A 148 -8.37 4.96 15.04
C GLN A 148 -8.49 6.48 15.14
N ALA A 149 -7.48 7.24 14.69
CA ALA A 149 -7.51 8.69 14.63
C ALA A 149 -8.69 9.21 13.81
N TRP A 150 -9.00 8.54 12.69
CA TRP A 150 -10.21 8.82 11.93
C TRP A 150 -11.48 8.55 12.75
N ARG A 151 -11.60 7.42 13.45
CA ARG A 151 -12.76 7.14 14.31
C ARG A 151 -12.93 8.15 15.44
N ASP A 152 -11.83 8.69 15.96
CA ASP A 152 -11.81 9.72 16.99
C ASP A 152 -12.16 11.13 16.45
N GLY A 153 -12.50 11.25 15.17
CA GLY A 153 -12.98 12.50 14.57
C GLY A 153 -11.89 13.40 13.99
N LYS A 154 -10.65 12.91 13.82
CA LYS A 154 -9.56 13.69 13.20
C LYS A 154 -9.62 13.66 11.68
N GLY A 155 -9.32 14.78 11.03
CA GLY A 155 -9.26 14.90 9.57
C GLY A 155 -10.64 15.01 8.90
N ASP A 156 -10.69 15.83 7.85
CA ASP A 156 -11.80 15.92 6.90
C ASP A 156 -11.72 14.77 5.88
N TYR A 157 -10.49 14.36 5.53
CA TYR A 157 -10.18 13.25 4.63
C TYR A 157 -9.18 12.27 5.26
N VAL A 158 -9.14 11.04 4.76
CA VAL A 158 -8.15 10.03 5.13
C VAL A 158 -7.65 9.30 3.88
N HIS A 159 -6.34 9.12 3.76
CA HIS A 159 -5.65 8.37 2.72
C HIS A 159 -5.21 7.01 3.27
N LEU A 160 -5.89 5.93 2.89
CA LEU A 160 -5.62 4.56 3.38
C LEU A 160 -5.59 3.55 2.24
N GLN A 161 -4.86 2.45 2.46
CA GLN A 161 -4.84 1.31 1.56
C GLN A 161 -6.16 0.55 1.59
N GLY A 162 -6.63 0.07 0.44
CA GLY A 162 -7.72 -0.89 0.39
C GLY A 162 -7.38 -2.19 1.15
N PRO A 163 -8.32 -2.78 1.90
CA PRO A 163 -9.76 -2.47 1.89
C PRO A 163 -10.23 -1.52 3.00
N ALA A 164 -9.34 -0.83 3.74
CA ALA A 164 -9.74 -0.09 4.93
C ALA A 164 -10.78 1.01 4.65
N PRO A 165 -10.64 1.88 3.63
CA PRO A 165 -11.67 2.84 3.23
C PRO A 165 -13.03 2.22 2.90
N GLN A 166 -13.05 1.06 2.25
CA GLN A 166 -14.27 0.34 1.91
C GLN A 166 -14.94 -0.22 3.16
N GLN A 167 -14.14 -0.63 4.15
CA GLN A 167 -14.65 -1.07 5.45
C GLN A 167 -15.26 0.12 6.23
N LEU A 168 -14.63 1.31 6.18
CA LEU A 168 -15.23 2.54 6.72
C LEU A 168 -16.59 2.84 6.09
N GLU A 169 -16.71 2.69 4.78
CA GLU A 169 -17.96 2.93 4.04
C GLU A 169 -19.05 1.94 4.40
N LYS A 170 -18.69 0.66 4.48
CA LYS A 170 -19.60 -0.39 4.94
C LYS A 170 -20.12 -0.11 6.37
N ASP A 171 -19.27 0.43 7.23
CA ASP A 171 -19.62 0.74 8.62
C ASP A 171 -20.31 2.12 8.77
N GLY A 172 -20.46 2.88 7.67
CA GLY A 172 -21.04 4.23 7.68
C GLY A 172 -20.16 5.29 8.36
N LEU A 173 -18.86 5.00 8.51
CA LEU A 173 -17.88 5.82 9.23
C LEU A 173 -17.00 6.67 8.29
N GLY A 174 -17.12 6.49 6.98
CA GLY A 174 -16.44 7.27 5.95
C GLY A 174 -16.99 6.89 4.58
N TYR A 175 -16.59 7.61 3.53
CA TYR A 175 -17.09 7.36 2.18
C TYR A 175 -15.94 7.53 1.19
N VAL A 176 -15.68 6.53 0.35
CA VAL A 176 -14.64 6.62 -0.67
C VAL A 176 -15.05 7.67 -1.70
N VAL A 177 -14.22 8.70 -1.86
CA VAL A 177 -14.46 9.81 -2.81
C VAL A 177 -13.50 9.79 -3.99
N ALA A 178 -12.35 9.12 -3.87
CA ALA A 178 -11.42 8.92 -4.98
C ALA A 178 -10.51 7.70 -4.76
N ALA A 179 -10.12 7.05 -5.86
CA ALA A 179 -8.99 6.13 -5.88
C ALA A 179 -7.74 6.87 -6.38
N VAL A 180 -6.61 6.74 -5.66
CA VAL A 180 -5.33 7.37 -6.08
C VAL A 180 -4.87 6.77 -7.41
N GLY A 181 -5.04 5.45 -7.57
CA GLY A 181 -4.75 4.72 -8.81
C GLY A 181 -5.42 5.26 -10.07
N ASP A 182 -6.61 5.88 -9.95
CA ASP A 182 -7.31 6.46 -11.11
C ASP A 182 -6.70 7.80 -11.53
N ALA A 183 -6.29 8.62 -10.57
CA ALA A 183 -5.64 9.90 -10.83
C ALA A 183 -4.25 9.72 -11.46
N ILE A 184 -3.49 8.72 -11.02
CA ILE A 184 -2.13 8.48 -11.52
C ILE A 184 -2.11 7.67 -12.83
N GLY A 185 -3.00 6.68 -12.98
CA GLY A 185 -2.97 5.70 -14.06
C GLY A 185 -2.09 4.48 -13.76
N PRO A 186 -1.63 3.74 -14.79
CA PRO A 186 -0.81 2.55 -14.60
C PRO A 186 0.52 2.87 -13.91
N VAL A 187 0.89 2.08 -12.90
CA VAL A 187 2.18 2.13 -12.21
C VAL A 187 2.54 0.74 -11.68
N ALA A 188 3.81 0.35 -11.76
CA ALA A 188 4.26 -0.82 -11.03
C ALA A 188 4.25 -0.49 -9.54
N PHE A 189 3.25 -0.98 -8.80
CA PHE A 189 3.16 -0.70 -7.36
C PHE A 189 3.95 -1.73 -6.56
N SER A 190 3.63 -3.02 -6.75
CA SER A 190 4.34 -4.11 -6.07
C SER A 190 4.62 -5.27 -7.01
N SER A 191 5.64 -6.04 -6.65
CA SER A 191 6.07 -7.24 -7.38
C SER A 191 6.53 -8.33 -6.42
N LEU A 192 6.55 -9.56 -6.90
CA LEU A 192 7.34 -10.62 -6.28
C LEU A 192 8.82 -10.33 -6.48
N THR A 193 9.56 -10.50 -5.39
CA THR A 193 10.98 -10.23 -5.26
C THR A 193 11.64 -11.43 -4.60
N ALA A 194 12.81 -11.82 -5.09
CA ALA A 194 13.65 -12.85 -4.52
C ALA A 194 15.10 -12.37 -4.46
#